data_AF-B9TNK2-F1
#
_entry.id   AF-B9TNK2-F1
#
_cell.length_a   1.000
_cell.length_b   1.000
_cell.length_c   1.000
_cell.angle_alpha   90.00
_cell.angle_beta   90.00
_cell.angle_gamma   90.00
#
_symmetry.space_group_name_H-M   'P 1'
#
loop_
_entity.id
_entity.type
_entity.pdbx_description
1 polymer ?
#
loop_
_entity_poly.entity_id
_entity_poly.type
_entity_poly.pdbx_seq_one_letter_code
_entity_poly.pdbx_strand_id
1 'polypeptide(L)'
;MQQPSTRNELFKILGVGFGVAVTVGGTIGTGILRKPGPIAAQLGDPGLIMALWIGVSLYAFLGTLCTIELGTSVPRAGAWYVYAQRAFGNYAGFVVGINSWLGTCSALGFGVYTMSEYLALLIPSLAGYESYVAAAILLGLTVIHWIGLALASSFQNIMSLLKGIGLFAFVAVCYLYGNEVTVEEAQ
;
A
#
# COMPACT_ATOMS: atom_id res chain seq x y z
N MET A 1 -9.37 47.32 -16.24
CA MET A 1 -9.79 46.01 -16.75
C MET A 1 -9.50 44.97 -15.67
N GLN A 2 -10.51 44.56 -14.91
CA GLN A 2 -10.38 43.54 -13.87
C GLN A 2 -10.28 42.16 -14.54
N GLN A 3 -9.22 41.41 -14.26
CA GLN A 3 -9.10 40.01 -14.69
C GLN A 3 -10.21 39.18 -14.02
N PRO A 4 -10.99 38.39 -14.77
CA PRO A 4 -11.96 37.49 -14.18
C PRO A 4 -11.21 36.38 -13.44
N SER A 5 -11.49 36.21 -12.15
CA SER A 5 -10.94 35.14 -11.33
C SER A 5 -11.47 33.78 -11.80
N THR A 6 -10.76 33.08 -12.69
CA THR A 6 -11.04 31.68 -13.01
C THR A 6 -10.47 30.77 -11.92
N ARG A 7 -11.15 30.70 -10.76
CA ARG A 7 -10.72 29.89 -9.62
C ARG A 7 -11.31 28.48 -9.69
N ASN A 8 -10.86 27.69 -10.67
CA ASN A 8 -11.04 26.23 -10.70
C ASN A 8 -9.75 25.52 -10.23
N GLU A 9 -9.14 26.03 -9.15
CA GLU A 9 -8.00 25.37 -8.53
C GLU A 9 -8.50 24.43 -7.44
N LEU A 10 -8.05 23.17 -7.48
CA LEU A 10 -8.30 22.21 -6.42
C LEU A 10 -7.74 22.73 -5.10
N PHE A 11 -8.53 22.63 -4.02
CA PHE A 11 -8.04 22.95 -2.69
C PHE A 11 -6.84 22.05 -2.36
N LYS A 12 -5.72 22.67 -1.97
CA LYS A 12 -4.49 21.97 -1.55
C LYS A 12 -4.66 21.45 -0.12
N ILE A 13 -5.55 20.48 0.07
CA ILE A 13 -5.90 19.91 1.38
C ILE A 13 -4.84 18.88 1.82
N LEU A 14 -4.15 18.25 0.87
CA LEU A 14 -3.20 17.17 1.14
C LEU A 14 -1.78 17.74 1.26
N GLY A 15 -1.29 17.79 2.50
CA GLY A 15 0.07 18.24 2.82
C GLY A 15 1.11 17.11 2.84
N VAL A 16 2.35 17.45 3.19
CA VAL A 16 3.48 16.50 3.27
C VAL A 16 3.20 15.35 4.23
N GLY A 17 2.57 15.63 5.39
CA GLY A 17 2.22 14.59 6.36
C GLY A 17 1.30 13.51 5.77
N PHE A 18 0.30 13.90 4.99
CA PHE A 18 -0.53 12.96 4.24
C PHE A 18 0.30 12.19 3.21
N GLY A 19 1.19 12.86 2.48
CA GLY A 19 2.08 12.23 1.50
C GLY A 19 2.97 11.14 2.12
N VAL A 20 3.54 11.40 3.29
CA VAL A 20 4.31 10.40 4.05
C VAL A 20 3.39 9.28 4.53
N ALA A 21 2.24 9.61 5.11
CA ALA A 21 1.32 8.62 5.64
C ALA A 21 0.77 7.68 4.55
N VAL A 22 0.37 8.19 3.39
CA VAL A 22 -0.14 7.36 2.30
C VAL A 22 0.96 6.50 1.70
N THR A 23 2.20 7.01 1.63
CA THR A 23 3.35 6.23 1.17
C THR A 23 3.67 5.11 2.14
N VAL A 24 3.90 5.40 3.42
CA VAL A 24 4.22 4.40 4.45
C VAL A 24 3.07 3.40 4.61
N GLY A 25 1.83 3.88 4.72
CA GLY A 25 0.66 3.03 4.91
C GLY A 25 0.31 2.18 3.69
N GLY A 26 0.61 2.67 2.49
CA GLY A 26 0.47 1.94 1.23
C GLY A 26 1.57 0.88 1.06
N THR A 27 2.81 1.18 1.45
CA THR A 27 3.93 0.21 1.42
C THR A 27 3.74 -0.88 2.47
N ILE A 28 3.32 -0.53 3.70
CA ILE A 28 2.95 -1.49 4.76
C ILE A 28 1.54 -2.04 4.45
N GLY A 29 1.47 -2.89 3.42
CA GLY A 29 0.26 -3.51 2.93
C GLY A 29 0.12 -4.98 3.34
N THR A 30 -0.70 -5.70 2.58
CA THR A 30 -0.92 -7.15 2.75
C THR A 30 0.34 -7.99 2.55
N GLY A 31 1.36 -7.45 1.86
CA GLY A 31 2.62 -8.14 1.58
C GLY A 31 3.36 -8.59 2.84
N ILE A 32 3.53 -7.71 3.83
CA ILE A 32 4.24 -8.07 5.07
C ILE A 32 3.48 -9.11 5.90
N LEU A 33 2.16 -9.20 5.74
CA LEU A 33 1.33 -10.16 6.48
C LEU A 33 1.30 -11.54 5.81
N ARG A 34 1.41 -11.60 4.47
CA ARG A 34 1.28 -12.85 3.71
C ARG A 34 2.60 -13.45 3.20
N LYS A 35 3.66 -12.65 3.05
CA LYS A 35 4.91 -13.10 2.41
C LYS A 35 5.95 -13.70 3.36
N PRO A 36 6.17 -13.20 4.59
CA PRO A 36 7.25 -13.71 5.43
C PRO A 36 7.15 -15.21 5.74
N GLY A 37 5.96 -15.71 6.09
CA GLY A 37 5.75 -17.13 6.41
C GLY A 37 6.14 -18.07 5.27
N PRO A 38 5.56 -17.93 4.06
CA PRO A 38 5.95 -18.75 2.91
C PRO A 38 7.40 -18.60 2.47
N ILE A 39 8.03 -17.42 2.65
CA ILE A 39 9.46 -17.23 2.36
C ILE A 39 10.29 -18.02 3.39
N ALA A 40 9.95 -17.91 4.67
CA ALA A 40 10.65 -18.64 5.73
C ALA A 40 10.55 -20.15 5.54
N ALA A 41 9.36 -20.66 5.21
CA ALA A 41 9.15 -22.08 4.94
C ALA A 41 9.93 -22.62 3.73
N GLN A 42 10.21 -21.77 2.73
CA GLN A 42 10.95 -22.18 1.53
C GLN A 42 12.47 -22.06 1.67
N LEU A 43 12.95 -21.03 2.39
CA LEU A 43 14.38 -20.79 2.54
C LEU A 43 14.97 -21.57 3.73
N GLY A 44 14.23 -21.68 4.84
CA GLY A 44 14.65 -22.35 6.09
C GLY A 44 15.80 -21.66 6.84
N ASP A 45 16.67 -20.91 6.15
CA ASP A 45 17.84 -20.24 6.72
C ASP A 45 17.57 -18.75 7.00
N PRO A 46 17.69 -18.29 8.26
CA PRO A 46 17.50 -16.89 8.63
C PRO A 46 18.43 -15.92 7.91
N GLY A 47 19.69 -16.32 7.64
CA GLY A 47 20.67 -15.50 6.93
C GLY A 47 20.25 -15.22 5.49
N LEU A 48 19.81 -16.24 4.76
CA LEU A 48 19.28 -16.14 3.41
C LEU A 48 17.99 -15.31 3.37
N ILE A 49 17.10 -15.48 4.36
CA ILE A 49 15.87 -14.67 4.46
C ILE A 49 16.22 -13.19 4.60
N MET A 50 17.15 -12.85 5.50
CA MET A 50 17.58 -11.46 5.70
C MET A 50 18.31 -10.89 4.48
N ALA A 51 19.17 -11.68 3.83
CA ALA A 51 19.85 -11.29 2.60
C ALA A 51 18.85 -11.00 1.46
N LEU A 52 17.81 -11.83 1.32
CA LEU A 52 16.73 -11.62 0.36
C LEU A 52 15.99 -10.31 0.64
N TRP A 53 15.62 -10.04 1.89
CA TRP A 53 14.94 -8.80 2.25
C TRP A 53 15.81 -7.58 1.97
N ILE A 54 17.09 -7.61 2.31
CA ILE A 54 18.04 -6.52 2.00
C ILE A 54 18.13 -6.30 0.48
N GLY A 55 18.24 -7.37 -0.31
CA GLY A 55 18.30 -7.30 -1.77
C GLY A 55 17.04 -6.66 -2.38
N VAL A 56 15.85 -7.10 -1.94
CA VAL A 56 14.57 -6.54 -2.40
C VAL A 56 14.40 -5.09 -1.94
N SER A 57 14.84 -4.75 -0.73
CA SER A 57 14.81 -3.37 -0.23
C SER A 57 15.71 -2.44 -1.05
N LEU A 58 16.92 -2.88 -1.41
CA LEU A 58 17.82 -2.10 -2.27
C LEU A 58 17.21 -1.90 -3.66
N TYR A 59 16.64 -2.95 -4.25
CA TYR A 59 15.92 -2.86 -5.52
C TYR A 59 14.77 -1.83 -5.47
N ALA A 60 13.94 -1.91 -4.43
CA ALA A 60 12.83 -0.97 -4.24
C ALA A 60 13.30 0.47 -4.01
N PHE A 61 14.40 0.65 -3.25
CA PHE A 61 15.01 1.95 -3.00
C PHE A 61 15.50 2.61 -4.30
N LEU A 62 16.25 1.88 -5.13
CA LEU A 62 16.72 2.37 -6.43
C LEU A 62 15.55 2.74 -7.35
N GLY A 63 14.52 1.89 -7.42
CA GLY A 63 13.30 2.20 -8.17
C GLY A 63 12.61 3.48 -7.68
N THR A 64 12.54 3.67 -6.36
CA THR A 64 11.93 4.86 -5.76
C THR A 64 12.69 6.14 -6.14
N LEU A 65 14.02 6.12 -6.18
CA LEU A 65 14.82 7.26 -6.63
C LEU A 65 14.46 7.69 -8.06
N CYS A 66 14.31 6.74 -8.99
CA CYS A 66 13.86 7.02 -10.34
C CYS A 66 12.46 7.67 -10.36
N THR A 67 11.54 7.16 -9.53
CA THR A 67 10.18 7.70 -9.47
C THR A 67 10.12 9.11 -8.86
N ILE A 68 11.03 9.44 -7.95
CA ILE A 68 11.15 10.78 -7.37
C ILE A 68 11.55 11.77 -8.46
N GLU A 69 12.57 11.45 -9.26
CA GLU A 69 13.04 12.31 -10.36
C GLU A 69 11.92 12.60 -11.37
N LEU A 70 11.15 11.57 -11.75
CA LEU A 70 9.96 11.70 -12.59
C LEU A 70 8.88 12.57 -11.92
N GLY A 71 8.58 12.34 -10.64
CA GLY A 71 7.59 13.10 -9.88
C GLY A 71 7.92 14.59 -9.74
N THR A 72 9.20 14.91 -9.56
CA THR A 72 9.65 16.31 -9.47
C THR A 72 9.77 17.00 -10.82
N SER A 73 10.08 16.27 -11.89
CA SER A 73 10.25 16.83 -13.24
C SER A 73 8.94 16.96 -14.05
N VAL A 74 7.88 16.25 -13.64
CA VAL A 74 6.55 16.30 -14.28
C VAL A 74 5.44 16.46 -13.23
N PRO A 75 5.28 17.65 -12.60
CA PRO A 75 4.32 17.88 -11.51
C PRO A 75 2.88 18.05 -12.05
N ARG A 76 2.35 17.01 -12.69
CA ARG A 76 0.99 16.99 -13.26
C ARG A 76 0.22 15.78 -12.71
N ALA A 77 -1.06 15.99 -12.42
CA ALA A 77 -1.95 14.90 -12.03
C ALA A 77 -2.15 13.91 -13.18
N GLY A 78 -2.17 12.61 -12.86
CA GLY A 78 -2.43 11.53 -13.82
C GLY A 78 -1.56 10.28 -13.66
N ALA A 79 -0.79 10.15 -12.57
CA ALA A 79 0.00 8.95 -12.25
C ALA A 79 0.92 8.52 -13.42
N TRP A 80 1.11 7.21 -13.62
CA TRP A 80 2.00 6.65 -14.65
C TRP A 80 1.63 7.05 -16.08
N TYR A 81 0.35 7.35 -16.34
CA TYR A 81 -0.13 7.78 -17.65
C TYR A 81 0.62 9.01 -18.16
N VAL A 82 0.84 10.03 -17.31
CA VAL A 82 1.46 11.29 -17.74
C VAL A 82 2.91 11.10 -18.16
N TYR A 83 3.64 10.25 -17.44
CA TYR A 83 5.03 9.95 -17.76
C TYR A 83 5.14 9.20 -19.09
N ALA A 84 4.32 8.17 -19.28
CA ALA A 84 4.29 7.39 -20.51
C ALA A 84 3.83 8.24 -21.72
N GLN A 85 2.80 9.07 -21.54
CA GLN A 85 2.33 9.98 -22.57
C GLN A 85 3.42 10.97 -22.98
N ARG A 86 4.15 11.54 -22.00
CA ARG A 86 5.24 12.49 -22.26
C ARG A 86 6.39 11.85 -23.02
N ALA A 87 6.75 10.61 -22.69
CA ALA A 87 7.92 9.93 -23.27
C ALA A 87 7.61 9.26 -24.63
N PHE A 88 6.41 8.68 -24.78
CA PHE A 88 6.09 7.75 -25.88
C PHE A 88 4.80 8.10 -26.64
N GLY A 89 4.15 9.22 -26.30
CA GLY A 89 2.95 9.70 -26.97
C GLY A 89 1.64 9.06 -26.48
N ASN A 90 0.54 9.45 -27.12
CA ASN A 90 -0.82 9.20 -26.62
C ASN A 90 -1.19 7.72 -26.50
N TYR A 91 -0.76 6.88 -27.43
CA TYR A 91 -1.12 5.46 -27.41
C TYR A 91 -0.47 4.73 -26.22
N ALA A 92 0.84 4.91 -26.03
CA ALA A 92 1.55 4.35 -24.88
C ALA A 92 1.01 4.92 -23.56
N GLY A 93 0.71 6.22 -23.53
CA GLY A 93 0.00 6.86 -22.41
C GLY A 93 -1.29 6.12 -22.07
N PHE A 94 -2.18 5.94 -23.05
CA PHE A 94 -3.46 5.25 -22.88
C PHE A 94 -3.30 3.83 -22.31
N VAL A 95 -2.41 3.02 -22.89
CA VAL A 95 -2.16 1.63 -22.43
C VAL A 95 -1.68 1.62 -20.99
N VAL A 96 -0.71 2.46 -20.64
CA VAL A 96 -0.18 2.58 -19.28
C VAL A 96 -1.25 3.10 -18.32
N GLY A 97 -2.09 4.03 -18.75
CA GLY A 97 -3.19 4.57 -17.96
C GLY A 97 -4.22 3.51 -17.58
N ILE A 98 -4.70 2.72 -18.55
CA ILE A 98 -5.63 1.62 -18.28
C ILE A 98 -4.98 0.55 -17.39
N ASN A 99 -3.73 0.18 -17.66
CA ASN A 99 -3.00 -0.77 -16.83
C ASN A 99 -2.83 -0.27 -15.38
N SER A 100 -2.48 1.01 -15.20
CA SER A 100 -2.36 1.63 -13.88
C SER A 100 -3.70 1.63 -13.13
N TRP A 101 -4.79 1.90 -13.83
CA TRP A 101 -6.13 1.92 -13.23
C TRP A 101 -6.57 0.51 -12.81
N LEU A 102 -6.45 -0.48 -13.71
CA LEU A 102 -6.74 -1.88 -13.41
C LEU A 102 -5.88 -2.41 -12.26
N GLY A 103 -4.57 -2.11 -12.26
CA GLY A 103 -3.67 -2.49 -11.18
C GLY A 103 -4.09 -1.90 -9.83
N THR A 104 -4.58 -0.65 -9.81
CA THR A 104 -5.12 -0.03 -8.60
C THR A 104 -6.39 -0.73 -8.13
N CYS A 105 -7.32 -1.05 -9.03
CA CYS A 105 -8.54 -1.80 -8.70
C CYS A 105 -8.21 -3.20 -8.14
N SER A 106 -7.29 -3.93 -8.77
CA SER A 106 -6.84 -5.24 -8.30
C SER A 106 -6.17 -5.16 -6.93
N ALA A 107 -5.33 -4.15 -6.69
CA ALA A 107 -4.68 -3.96 -5.40
C ALA A 107 -5.69 -3.66 -4.28
N LEU A 108 -6.69 -2.82 -4.55
CA LEU A 108 -7.78 -2.53 -3.59
C LEU A 108 -8.57 -3.79 -3.27
N GLY A 109 -8.98 -4.55 -4.30
CA GLY A 109 -9.70 -5.81 -4.14
C GLY A 109 -8.91 -6.84 -3.32
N PHE A 110 -7.64 -7.02 -3.64
CA PHE A 110 -6.75 -7.91 -2.90
C PHE A 110 -6.58 -7.47 -1.44
N GLY A 111 -6.47 -6.16 -1.20
CA GLY A 111 -6.38 -5.57 0.13
C GLY A 111 -7.57 -5.89 1.03
N VAL A 112 -8.79 -5.62 0.55
CA VAL A 112 -10.02 -5.86 1.32
C VAL A 112 -10.32 -7.34 1.50
N TYR A 113 -9.99 -8.18 0.51
CA TYR A 113 -10.15 -9.63 0.62
C TYR A 113 -9.19 -10.20 1.67
N THR A 114 -7.93 -9.78 1.65
CA THR A 114 -6.94 -10.19 2.66
C THR A 114 -7.41 -9.79 4.06
N MET A 115 -7.94 -8.57 4.24
CA MET A 115 -8.48 -8.14 5.53
C MET A 115 -9.63 -9.04 5.99
N SER A 116 -10.49 -9.46 5.06
CA SER A 116 -11.58 -10.37 5.35
C SER A 116 -11.09 -11.76 5.78
N GLU A 117 -10.05 -12.32 5.14
CA GLU A 117 -9.47 -13.59 5.56
C GLU A 117 -8.95 -13.51 7.01
N TYR A 118 -8.24 -12.43 7.36
CA TYR A 118 -7.78 -12.23 8.74
C TYR A 118 -8.93 -12.06 9.73
N LEU A 119 -10.03 -11.40 9.35
CA LEU A 119 -11.23 -11.32 10.18
C LEU A 119 -11.89 -12.69 10.40
N ALA A 120 -11.95 -13.54 9.37
CA ALA A 120 -12.47 -14.89 9.51
C ALA A 120 -11.61 -15.77 10.44
N LEU A 121 -10.29 -15.56 10.46
CA LEU A 121 -9.39 -16.22 11.42
C LEU A 121 -9.65 -15.79 12.87
N LEU A 122 -9.99 -14.51 13.09
CA LEU A 122 -10.25 -13.97 14.43
C LEU A 122 -11.69 -14.21 14.90
N ILE A 123 -12.64 -14.24 13.97
CA ILE A 123 -14.07 -14.39 14.21
C ILE A 123 -14.56 -15.56 13.34
N PRO A 124 -14.53 -16.80 13.87
CA PRO A 124 -14.83 -18.01 13.09
C PRO A 124 -16.21 -18.04 12.44
N SER A 125 -17.18 -17.25 12.94
CA SER A 125 -18.50 -17.13 12.33
C SER A 125 -18.50 -16.42 10.98
N LEU A 126 -17.41 -15.73 10.63
CA LEU A 126 -17.24 -15.07 9.32
C LEU A 126 -16.58 -15.99 8.28
N ALA A 127 -16.10 -17.17 8.67
CA ALA A 127 -15.49 -18.13 7.74
C ALA A 127 -16.52 -18.58 6.69
N GLY A 128 -16.11 -18.60 5.42
CA GLY A 128 -16.97 -18.88 4.28
C GLY A 128 -17.77 -17.68 3.75
N TYR A 129 -17.70 -16.52 4.42
CA TYR A 129 -18.36 -15.27 4.00
C TYR A 129 -17.37 -14.21 3.54
N GLU A 130 -16.13 -14.57 3.22
CA GLU A 130 -15.02 -13.63 3.03
C GLU A 130 -15.29 -12.63 1.91
N SER A 131 -15.86 -13.09 0.79
CA SER A 131 -16.21 -12.22 -0.34
C SER A 131 -17.23 -11.14 0.04
N TYR A 132 -18.23 -11.48 0.88
CA TYR A 132 -19.25 -10.54 1.32
C TYR A 132 -18.69 -9.53 2.32
N VAL A 133 -17.87 -10.00 3.26
CA VAL A 133 -17.20 -9.14 4.24
C VAL A 133 -16.21 -8.20 3.55
N ALA A 134 -15.43 -8.68 2.59
CA ALA A 134 -14.54 -7.86 1.77
C ALA A 134 -15.31 -6.77 0.99
N ALA A 135 -16.44 -7.12 0.38
CA ALA A 135 -17.30 -6.15 -0.31
C ALA A 135 -17.87 -5.11 0.66
N ALA A 136 -18.31 -5.52 1.86
CA ALA A 136 -18.80 -4.61 2.89
C ALA A 136 -17.71 -3.64 3.38
N ILE A 137 -16.48 -4.13 3.59
CA ILE A 137 -15.32 -3.30 3.95
C ILE A 137 -15.04 -2.28 2.84
N LEU A 138 -15.00 -2.71 1.58
CA LEU A 138 -14.73 -1.81 0.45
C LEU A 138 -15.81 -0.72 0.32
N LEU A 139 -17.08 -1.09 0.45
CA LEU A 139 -18.19 -0.15 0.43
C LEU A 139 -18.10 0.85 1.59
N GLY A 140 -17.79 0.38 2.80
CA GLY A 140 -17.59 1.25 3.97
C GLY A 140 -16.45 2.25 3.76
N LEU A 141 -15.29 1.80 3.27
CA LEU A 141 -14.17 2.69 2.96
C LEU A 141 -14.52 3.68 1.83
N THR A 142 -15.30 3.25 0.84
CA THR A 142 -15.77 4.12 -0.25
C THR A 142 -16.68 5.22 0.28
N VAL A 143 -17.62 4.89 1.18
CA VAL A 143 -18.49 5.87 1.84
C VAL A 143 -17.66 6.90 2.62
N ILE A 144 -16.64 6.47 3.37
CA ILE A 144 -15.72 7.39 4.08
C ILE A 144 -15.05 8.35 3.10
N HIS A 145 -14.60 7.87 1.95
CA HIS A 145 -13.98 8.71 0.91
C HIS A 145 -14.97 9.66 0.25
N TRP A 146 -16.25 9.28 0.11
CA TRP A 146 -17.29 10.14 -0.43
C TRP A 146 -17.71 11.26 0.53
N ILE A 147 -17.68 11.03 1.85
CA ILE A 147 -18.04 12.05 2.85
C ILE A 147 -17.09 13.25 2.78
N GLY A 148 -15.80 13.02 2.53
CA GLY A 148 -14.88 14.11 2.24
C GLY A 148 -13.40 13.77 2.36
N LEU A 149 -12.60 14.46 1.54
CA LEU A 149 -11.14 14.31 1.49
C LEU A 149 -10.44 14.63 2.81
N ALA A 150 -10.95 15.58 3.60
CA ALA A 150 -10.36 15.93 4.90
C ALA A 150 -10.49 14.78 5.92
N LEU A 151 -11.67 14.15 5.98
CA LEU A 151 -11.91 12.98 6.83
C LEU A 151 -11.06 11.79 6.38
N ALA A 152 -11.05 11.50 5.07
CA ALA A 152 -10.24 10.44 4.50
C ALA A 152 -8.74 10.64 4.75
N SER A 153 -8.24 11.89 4.65
CA SER A 153 -6.86 12.24 4.96
C SER A 153 -6.52 11.98 6.44
N SER A 154 -7.38 12.41 7.36
CA SER A 154 -7.18 12.15 8.79
C SER A 154 -7.20 10.65 9.11
N PHE A 155 -8.15 9.91 8.53
CA PHE A 155 -8.24 8.46 8.64
C PHE A 155 -6.96 7.77 8.13
N GLN A 156 -6.46 8.18 6.96
CA GLN A 156 -5.23 7.67 6.38
C GLN A 156 -4.02 7.91 7.31
N ASN A 157 -3.89 9.13 7.87
CA ASN A 157 -2.79 9.46 8.78
C ASN A 157 -2.81 8.58 10.04
N ILE A 158 -3.97 8.44 10.67
CA ILE A 158 -4.14 7.64 11.89
C ILE A 158 -3.85 6.16 11.59
N MET A 159 -4.43 5.61 10.52
CA MET A 159 -4.24 4.20 10.18
C MET A 159 -2.78 3.88 9.81
N SER A 160 -2.11 4.75 9.06
CA SER A 160 -0.69 4.56 8.74
C SER A 160 0.18 4.58 10.00
N LEU A 161 -0.08 5.48 10.95
CA LEU A 161 0.63 5.54 12.22
C LEU A 161 0.38 4.26 13.05
N LEU A 162 -0.88 3.85 13.21
CA LEU A 162 -1.24 2.66 13.95
C LEU A 162 -0.63 1.39 13.35
N LYS A 163 -0.64 1.24 12.02
CA LYS A 163 0.01 0.12 11.32
C LYS A 163 1.51 0.10 11.58
N GLY A 164 2.16 1.26 11.53
CA GLY A 164 3.59 1.39 11.84
C GLY A 164 3.91 0.97 13.27
N ILE A 165 3.23 1.57 14.25
CA ILE A 165 3.41 1.24 15.67
C ILE A 165 3.12 -0.24 15.93
N GLY A 166 2.02 -0.76 15.40
CA GLY A 166 1.62 -2.17 15.56
C GLY A 166 2.66 -3.13 14.99
N LEU A 167 3.24 -2.84 13.82
CA LEU A 167 4.30 -3.66 13.24
C LEU A 167 5.58 -3.62 14.07
N PHE A 168 6.01 -2.44 14.54
CA PHE A 168 7.19 -2.34 15.41
C PHE A 168 6.99 -3.04 16.74
N ALA A 169 5.81 -2.91 17.34
CA ALA A 169 5.46 -3.63 18.56
C ALA A 169 5.46 -5.14 18.34
N PHE A 170 4.89 -5.62 17.23
CA PHE A 170 4.92 -7.03 16.85
C PHE A 170 6.35 -7.55 16.71
N VAL A 171 7.22 -6.83 15.99
CA VAL A 171 8.64 -7.18 15.86
C VAL A 171 9.34 -7.22 17.21
N ALA A 172 9.11 -6.24 18.08
CA ALA A 172 9.71 -6.20 19.41
C ALA A 172 9.27 -7.39 20.28
N VAL A 173 7.98 -7.75 20.23
CA VAL A 173 7.46 -8.93 20.94
C VAL A 173 8.10 -10.21 20.41
N CYS A 174 8.16 -10.40 19.09
CA CYS A 174 8.82 -11.55 18.49
C CYS A 174 10.31 -11.62 18.83
N TYR A 175 11.00 -10.48 18.93
CA TYR A 175 12.42 -10.45 19.27
C TYR A 175 12.68 -10.78 20.76
N LEU A 176 11.83 -10.29 21.66
CA LEU A 176 11.99 -10.50 23.11
C LEU A 176 11.50 -11.87 23.60
N TYR A 177 10.46 -12.41 22.97
CA TYR A 177 9.80 -13.65 23.39
C TYR A 177 9.91 -14.78 22.36
N GLY A 178 10.54 -14.53 21.20
CA GLY A 178 10.76 -15.56 20.20
C GLY A 178 11.80 -16.57 20.67
N ASN A 179 11.48 -17.85 20.51
CA ASN A 179 12.44 -18.92 20.74
C ASN A 179 13.27 -19.15 19.47
N GLU A 180 14.48 -19.71 19.63
CA GLU A 180 15.26 -20.19 18.49
C GLU A 180 14.46 -21.28 17.78
N VAL A 181 14.22 -21.08 16.47
CA VAL A 181 13.62 -22.12 15.64
C VAL A 181 14.73 -23.09 15.28
N THR A 182 14.67 -24.30 15.84
CA THR A 182 15.60 -25.35 15.45
C THR A 182 15.28 -25.83 14.03
N VAL A 183 16.30 -26.19 13.25
CA VAL A 183 16.13 -26.59 11.83
C VAL A 183 15.17 -27.78 11.68
N GLU A 184 15.06 -28.64 12.71
CA GLU A 184 14.15 -29.78 12.75
C GLU A 184 12.67 -29.39 12.95
N GLU A 185 12.36 -28.24 13.55
CA GLU A 185 11.00 -27.74 13.72
C GLU A 185 10.49 -26.94 12.50
N ALA A 186 11.40 -26.56 11.61
CA ALA A 186 11.11 -25.77 10.41
C ALA A 186 10.80 -26.62 9.15
N GLN A 187 10.94 -27.95 9.23
CA GLN A 187 10.61 -28.93 8.17
C GLN A 187 9.24 -29.58 8.40
#